data_AF-A0A1K1SLU1-F1
#
_entry.id   AF-A0A1K1SLU1-F1
#
_cell.length_a   1.000
_cell.length_b   1.000
_cell.length_c   1.000
_cell.angle_alpha   90.00
_cell.angle_beta   90.00
_cell.angle_gamma   90.00
#
_symmetry.space_group_name_H-M   'P 1'
#
loop_
_entity.id
_entity.type
_entity.pdbx_description
1 polymer ?
#
loop_
_entity_poly.entity_id
_entity_poly.type
_entity_poly.pdbx_seq_one_letter_code
_entity_poly.pdbx_strand_id
1 'polypeptide(L)'
;MTRAAGPLAAGGAAGLAWAAGLRGLMVEVAGRESAVHWYGTFVQILLPGVVTGALFGWAWHTRRRRWLVAAPLVFPIAVIVSPDTVTAIAAGRVPFSDGLGGGALALPLFGMAGGYAIAGHVRWRRIVLGVFALVPLPAWAIASASISPALSVTTARGAWVAALFWASTATLALGCAIPLARAGPTASRTAVRDEVPADTRS
;
A
#
# COMPACT_ATOMS: atom_id res chain seq x y z
N MET A 1 12.63 -1.72 -24.69
CA MET A 1 12.30 -0.99 -23.45
C MET A 1 11.09 -0.06 -23.58
N THR A 2 10.67 0.33 -24.79
CA THR A 2 9.56 1.28 -25.04
C THR A 2 8.16 0.81 -24.59
N ARG A 3 7.85 -0.49 -24.59
CA ARG A 3 6.52 -1.00 -24.19
C ARG A 3 6.20 -0.92 -22.70
N ALA A 4 7.22 -0.78 -21.84
CA ALA A 4 7.02 -0.65 -20.39
C ALA A 4 6.83 0.80 -19.94
N ALA A 5 7.25 1.79 -20.75
CA ALA A 5 7.25 3.20 -20.37
C ALA A 5 5.84 3.73 -20.03
N GLY A 6 4.83 3.38 -20.83
CA GLY A 6 3.43 3.78 -20.59
C GLY A 6 2.89 3.29 -19.24
N PRO A 7 2.94 1.97 -18.94
CA PRO A 7 2.53 1.45 -17.64
C PRO A 7 3.29 2.02 -16.44
N LEU A 8 4.62 2.21 -16.55
CA LEU A 8 5.41 2.82 -15.49
C LEU A 8 4.99 4.28 -15.24
N ALA A 9 4.80 5.07 -16.31
CA ALA A 9 4.38 6.46 -16.19
C ALA A 9 2.98 6.59 -15.59
N ALA A 10 2.02 5.79 -16.07
CA ALA A 10 0.65 5.78 -15.53
C ALA A 10 0.62 5.33 -14.06
N GLY A 11 1.39 4.29 -13.72
CA GLY A 11 1.54 3.83 -12.33
C GLY A 11 2.18 4.89 -11.45
N GLY A 12 3.25 5.53 -11.92
CA GLY A 12 3.93 6.62 -11.19
C GLY A 12 3.02 7.83 -10.96
N ALA A 13 2.23 8.23 -11.95
CA ALA A 13 1.25 9.31 -11.82
C ALA A 13 0.13 8.95 -10.83
N ALA A 14 -0.38 7.73 -10.87
CA ALA A 14 -1.37 7.25 -9.89
C ALA A 14 -0.78 7.20 -8.47
N GLY A 15 0.47 6.76 -8.32
CA GLY A 15 1.20 6.76 -7.06
C GLY A 15 1.45 8.16 -6.50
N LEU A 16 1.77 9.13 -7.37
CA LEU A 16 1.90 10.54 -7.00
C LEU A 16 0.57 11.11 -6.50
N ALA A 17 -0.52 10.87 -7.24
CA ALA A 17 -1.85 11.34 -6.87
C ALA A 17 -2.29 10.75 -5.52
N TRP A 18 -2.05 9.46 -5.30
CA TRP A 18 -2.32 8.80 -4.02
C TRP A 18 -1.48 9.39 -2.88
N ALA A 19 -0.18 9.59 -3.07
CA ALA A 19 0.70 10.17 -2.05
C ALA A 19 0.36 11.63 -1.74
N ALA A 20 -0.06 12.41 -2.74
CA ALA A 20 -0.57 13.76 -2.53
C ALA A 20 -1.88 13.75 -1.72
N GLY A 21 -2.78 12.80 -1.99
CA GLY A 21 -3.99 12.58 -1.20
C GLY A 21 -3.68 12.23 0.26
N LEU A 22 -2.70 11.34 0.49
CA LEU A 22 -2.23 10.99 1.83
C LEU A 22 -1.61 12.21 2.55
N ARG A 23 -0.85 13.03 1.84
CA ARG A 23 -0.34 14.30 2.40
C ARG A 23 -1.47 15.25 2.77
N GLY A 24 -2.54 15.31 1.97
CA GLY A 24 -3.76 16.06 2.28
C GLY A 24 -4.46 15.55 3.54
N LEU A 25 -4.56 14.23 3.72
CA LEU A 25 -5.03 13.63 4.97
C LEU A 25 -4.20 14.08 6.16
N MET A 26 -2.87 14.12 6.04
CA MET A 26 -2.00 14.60 7.12
C MET A 26 -2.22 16.09 7.44
N VAL A 27 -2.61 16.93 6.47
CA VAL A 27 -3.03 18.32 6.75
C VAL A 27 -4.27 18.35 7.62
N GLU A 28 -5.27 17.54 7.30
CA GLU A 28 -6.52 17.51 8.08
C GLU A 28 -6.30 17.06 9.52
N VAL A 29 -5.40 16.09 9.72
CA VAL A 29 -5.08 15.54 11.04
C VAL A 29 -4.22 16.50 11.87
N ALA A 30 -3.16 17.08 11.27
CA ALA A 30 -2.24 17.98 11.97
C ALA A 30 -2.79 19.42 12.11
N GLY A 31 -3.77 19.80 11.30
CA GLY A 31 -4.36 21.13 11.32
C GLY A 31 -3.34 22.22 11.00
N ARG A 32 -3.29 23.27 11.84
CA ARG A 32 -2.46 24.48 11.61
C ARG A 32 -0.95 24.22 11.72
N GLU A 33 -0.54 23.10 12.31
CA GLU A 33 0.87 22.73 12.44
C GLU A 33 1.39 22.01 11.17
N SER A 34 0.53 21.74 10.18
CA SER A 34 0.95 21.07 8.96
C SER A 34 1.77 21.99 8.06
N ALA A 35 3.08 21.79 8.05
CA ALA A 35 4.00 22.47 7.13
C ALA A 35 4.43 21.56 5.97
N VAL A 36 4.64 22.16 4.80
CA VAL A 36 5.21 21.48 3.63
C VAL A 36 6.69 21.76 3.59
N HIS A 37 7.49 20.69 3.67
CA HIS A 37 8.94 20.77 3.60
C HIS A 37 9.43 20.06 2.35
N TRP A 38 10.51 20.58 1.74
CA TRP A 38 11.15 19.97 0.58
C TRP A 38 11.50 18.50 0.86
N TYR A 39 12.22 18.26 1.95
CA TYR A 39 12.60 16.91 2.33
C TYR A 39 11.39 16.09 2.82
N GLY A 40 10.68 16.60 3.84
CA GLY A 40 9.62 15.83 4.51
C GLY A 40 8.41 15.50 3.65
N THR A 41 8.07 16.33 2.67
CA THR A 41 6.92 16.08 1.79
C THR A 41 7.37 15.47 0.46
N PHE A 42 8.27 16.11 -0.27
CA PHE A 42 8.59 15.65 -1.63
C PHE A 42 9.45 14.39 -1.62
N VAL A 43 10.46 14.32 -0.74
CA VAL A 43 11.40 13.19 -0.70
C VAL A 43 10.85 12.03 0.13
N GLN A 44 10.21 12.30 1.28
CA GLN A 44 9.76 11.22 2.17
C GLN A 44 8.36 10.68 1.86
N ILE A 45 7.49 11.44 1.18
CA ILE A 45 6.10 11.03 0.92
C ILE A 45 5.85 10.85 -0.58
N LEU A 46 6.05 11.91 -1.38
CA LEU A 46 5.68 11.89 -2.80
C LEU A 46 6.59 10.96 -3.61
N LEU A 47 7.90 11.00 -3.39
CA LEU A 47 8.86 10.16 -4.11
C LEU A 47 8.62 8.66 -3.88
N PRO A 48 8.47 8.15 -2.63
CA PRO A 48 8.06 6.77 -2.39
C PRO A 48 6.73 6.40 -3.03
N GLY A 49 5.78 7.34 -3.09
CA GLY A 49 4.50 7.17 -3.80
C GLY A 49 4.68 6.94 -5.29
N VAL A 50 5.47 7.78 -5.96
CA VAL A 50 5.81 7.65 -7.38
C VAL A 50 6.50 6.32 -7.64
N VAL A 51 7.50 5.97 -6.84
CA VAL A 51 8.26 4.72 -6.98
C VAL A 51 7.34 3.52 -6.80
N THR A 52 6.52 3.49 -5.75
CA THR A 52 5.56 2.41 -5.47
C THR A 52 4.57 2.26 -6.63
N GLY A 53 4.01 3.37 -7.11
CA GLY A 53 3.10 3.38 -8.25
C GLY A 53 3.75 2.89 -9.54
N ALA A 54 4.97 3.33 -9.86
CA ALA A 54 5.72 2.88 -11.03
C ALA A 54 6.03 1.38 -10.96
N LEU A 55 6.37 0.86 -9.77
CA LEU A 55 6.58 -0.57 -9.53
C LEU A 55 5.29 -1.37 -9.74
N PHE A 56 4.13 -0.86 -9.32
CA PHE A 56 2.84 -1.49 -9.61
C PHE A 56 2.49 -1.43 -11.10
N GLY A 57 2.76 -0.32 -11.78
CA GLY A 57 2.63 -0.20 -13.23
C GLY A 57 3.52 -1.20 -13.98
N TRP A 58 4.73 -1.43 -13.48
CA TRP A 58 5.62 -2.46 -14.02
C TRP A 58 5.12 -3.89 -13.74
N ALA A 59 4.57 -4.14 -12.54
CA ALA A 59 3.95 -5.41 -12.19
C ALA A 59 2.76 -5.75 -13.10
N TRP A 60 1.96 -4.74 -13.49
CA TRP A 60 0.86 -4.93 -14.43
C TRP A 60 1.32 -5.47 -15.78
N HIS A 61 2.48 -4.99 -16.26
CA HIS A 61 3.10 -5.43 -17.50
C HIS A 61 3.77 -6.82 -17.39
N THR A 62 4.14 -7.27 -16.18
CA THR A 62 4.99 -8.46 -15.98
C THR A 62 4.29 -9.56 -15.17
N ARG A 63 4.10 -10.74 -15.77
CA ARG A 63 3.39 -11.88 -15.15
C ARG A 63 4.15 -12.65 -14.05
N ARG A 64 5.43 -12.35 -13.76
CA ARG A 64 6.27 -13.20 -12.88
C ARG A 64 6.80 -12.53 -11.60
N ARG A 65 6.40 -11.31 -11.29
CA ARG A 65 7.02 -10.51 -10.20
C ARG A 65 6.10 -10.34 -8.99
N ARG A 66 5.69 -11.45 -8.38
CA ARG A 66 4.86 -11.45 -7.15
C ARG A 66 5.51 -10.73 -5.96
N TRP A 67 6.83 -10.58 -5.95
CA TRP A 67 7.55 -9.84 -4.91
C TRP A 67 7.26 -8.33 -4.93
N LEU A 68 6.75 -7.79 -6.04
CA LEU A 68 6.37 -6.37 -6.15
C LEU A 68 5.18 -5.99 -5.26
N VAL A 69 4.52 -6.95 -4.60
CA VAL A 69 3.56 -6.67 -3.51
C VAL A 69 4.22 -5.86 -2.40
N ALA A 70 5.52 -6.07 -2.18
CA ALA A 70 6.31 -5.35 -1.18
C ALA A 70 6.73 -3.94 -1.63
N ALA A 71 6.31 -3.46 -2.80
CA ALA A 71 6.66 -2.13 -3.29
C ALA A 71 6.34 -0.98 -2.29
N PRO A 72 5.22 -1.00 -1.54
CA PRO A 72 4.95 0.05 -0.55
C PRO A 72 5.94 0.10 0.61
N LEU A 73 6.81 -0.91 0.79
CA LEU A 73 7.89 -0.85 1.78
C LEU A 73 8.96 0.22 1.45
N VAL A 74 8.90 0.86 0.29
CA VAL A 74 9.71 2.05 0.00
C VAL A 74 9.41 3.19 0.98
N PHE A 75 8.18 3.31 1.49
CA PHE A 75 7.82 4.31 2.51
C PHE A 75 8.58 4.14 3.84
N PRO A 76 8.53 2.98 4.53
CA PRO A 76 9.26 2.80 5.78
C PRO A 76 10.77 2.84 5.55
N ILE A 77 11.28 2.41 4.39
CA ILE A 77 12.70 2.58 4.04
C ILE A 77 13.06 4.06 3.96
N ALA A 78 12.25 4.90 3.33
CA ALA A 78 12.48 6.34 3.24
C ALA A 78 12.49 7.02 4.63
N VAL A 79 11.67 6.53 5.57
CA VAL A 79 11.67 7.01 6.95
C VAL A 79 12.93 6.55 7.69
N ILE A 80 13.32 5.28 7.58
CA ILE A 80 14.52 4.74 8.26
C ILE A 80 15.80 5.45 7.82
N VAL A 81 15.91 5.78 6.53
CA VAL A 81 17.08 6.45 5.95
C VAL A 81 17.08 7.96 6.21
N SER A 82 16.04 8.49 6.86
CA SER A 82 15.96 9.93 7.12
C SER A 82 17.04 10.42 8.07
N PRO A 83 17.62 11.62 7.85
CA PRO A 83 18.61 12.20 8.75
C PRO A 83 18.14 12.24 10.21
N ASP A 84 16.87 12.58 10.43
CA ASP A 84 16.30 12.68 11.77
C ASP A 84 16.23 11.31 12.47
N THR A 85 15.85 10.25 11.73
CA THR A 85 15.83 8.89 12.29
C THR A 85 17.25 8.35 12.51
N VAL A 86 18.15 8.58 11.56
CA VAL A 86 19.55 8.14 11.67
C VAL A 86 20.25 8.83 12.84
N THR A 87 20.04 10.14 13.03
CA THR A 87 20.60 10.88 14.16
C THR A 87 19.97 10.49 15.48
N ALA A 88 18.67 10.19 15.53
CA ALA A 88 18.00 9.68 16.72
C ALA A 88 18.57 8.31 17.13
N ILE A 89 18.74 7.39 16.18
CA ILE A 89 19.35 6.07 16.43
C ILE A 89 20.81 6.22 16.87
N ALA A 90 21.59 7.07 16.19
CA ALA A 90 22.98 7.33 16.55
C ALA A 90 23.11 7.94 17.96
N ALA A 91 22.11 8.70 18.40
CA ALA A 91 22.01 9.24 19.76
C ALA A 91 21.44 8.24 20.79
N GLY A 92 21.26 6.96 20.42
CA GLY A 92 20.75 5.91 21.31
C GLY A 92 19.25 5.99 21.63
N ARG A 93 18.49 6.83 20.91
CA ARG A 93 17.03 6.90 21.04
C ARG A 93 16.38 5.76 20.26
N VAL A 94 15.27 5.25 20.78
CA VAL A 94 14.49 4.22 20.09
C VAL A 94 13.88 4.85 18.84
N PRO A 95 14.18 4.36 17.63
CA PRO A 95 13.54 4.87 16.43
C PRO A 95 12.03 4.64 16.53
N PHE A 96 11.25 5.59 16.00
CA PHE A 96 9.77 5.53 15.96
C PHE A 96 9.02 5.82 17.27
N SER A 97 9.68 6.36 18.29
CA SER A 97 9.05 6.81 19.55
C SER A 97 7.94 7.86 19.34
N ASP A 98 8.06 8.67 18.27
CA ASP A 98 7.21 9.85 18.08
C ASP A 98 5.97 9.57 17.22
N GLY A 99 5.60 8.29 17.03
CA GLY A 99 4.45 7.88 16.22
C GLY A 99 4.61 8.02 14.70
N LEU A 100 5.58 8.80 14.23
CA LEU A 100 5.94 9.03 12.82
C LEU A 100 6.24 7.73 12.05
N GLY A 101 6.85 6.73 12.71
CA GLY A 101 7.16 5.43 12.10
C GLY A 101 5.99 4.47 12.00
N GLY A 102 5.05 4.58 12.93
CA GLY A 102 3.94 3.64 13.07
C GLY A 102 3.06 3.65 11.83
N GLY A 103 2.63 4.83 11.37
CA GLY A 103 1.84 4.97 10.14
C GLY A 103 2.62 4.60 8.88
N ALA A 104 3.90 4.98 8.80
CA ALA A 104 4.75 4.73 7.64
C ALA A 104 4.98 3.23 7.39
N LEU A 105 4.98 2.40 8.45
CA LEU A 105 5.14 0.95 8.34
C LEU A 105 3.79 0.24 8.35
N ALA A 106 2.84 0.68 9.17
CA ALA A 106 1.53 0.05 9.30
C ALA A 106 0.70 0.14 8.01
N LEU A 107 0.65 1.31 7.33
CA LEU A 107 -0.11 1.46 6.08
C LEU A 107 0.34 0.46 5.01
N PRO A 108 1.64 0.34 4.68
CA PRO A 108 2.15 -0.70 3.80
C PRO A 108 1.73 -2.11 4.20
N LEU A 109 1.86 -2.47 5.49
CA LEU A 109 1.49 -3.80 5.96
C LEU A 109 0.00 -4.10 5.78
N PHE A 110 -0.87 -3.16 6.13
CA PHE A 110 -2.32 -3.28 5.91
C PHE A 110 -2.66 -3.36 4.43
N GLY A 111 -2.01 -2.55 3.59
CA GLY A 111 -2.15 -2.58 2.14
C GLY A 111 -1.74 -3.94 1.55
N MET A 112 -0.59 -4.48 1.94
CA MET A 112 -0.12 -5.80 1.48
C MET A 112 -1.08 -6.92 1.93
N ALA A 113 -1.53 -6.87 3.18
CA ALA A 113 -2.50 -7.84 3.70
C ALA A 113 -3.83 -7.78 2.93
N GLY A 114 -4.33 -6.57 2.66
CA GLY A 114 -5.54 -6.35 1.86
C GLY A 114 -5.37 -6.82 0.41
N GLY A 115 -4.24 -6.53 -0.22
CA GLY A 115 -3.92 -7.01 -1.55
C GLY A 115 -3.88 -8.53 -1.64
N TYR A 116 -3.32 -9.19 -0.62
CA TYR A 116 -3.37 -10.65 -0.52
C TYR A 116 -4.78 -11.18 -0.27
N ALA A 117 -5.58 -10.52 0.57
CA ALA A 117 -6.97 -10.90 0.79
C ALA A 117 -7.79 -10.86 -0.52
N ILE A 118 -7.51 -9.90 -1.40
CA ILE A 118 -8.17 -9.75 -2.69
C ILE A 118 -7.69 -10.81 -3.71
N ALA A 119 -6.38 -10.91 -3.94
CA ALA A 119 -5.82 -11.64 -5.08
C ALA A 119 -5.01 -12.92 -4.72
N GLY A 120 -4.91 -13.25 -3.43
CA GLY A 120 -4.23 -14.46 -2.97
C GLY A 120 -4.94 -15.75 -3.40
N HIS A 121 -4.20 -16.87 -3.36
CA HIS A 121 -4.72 -18.17 -3.81
C HIS A 121 -5.20 -19.09 -2.67
N VAL A 122 -4.76 -18.84 -1.43
CA VAL A 122 -5.06 -19.71 -0.28
C VAL A 122 -6.19 -19.11 0.56
N ARG A 123 -7.38 -19.72 0.55
CA ARG A 123 -8.62 -19.15 1.11
C ARG A 123 -8.50 -18.73 2.58
N TRP A 124 -7.93 -19.56 3.45
CA TRP A 124 -7.79 -19.21 4.87
C TRP A 124 -6.84 -18.03 5.09
N ARG A 125 -5.72 -17.97 4.34
CA ARG A 125 -4.77 -16.84 4.41
C ARG A 125 -5.42 -15.54 3.95
N ARG A 126 -6.29 -15.61 2.94
CA ARG A 126 -7.09 -14.45 2.50
C ARG A 126 -8.04 -13.96 3.59
N ILE A 127 -8.68 -14.87 4.33
CA ILE A 127 -9.58 -14.50 5.44
C ILE A 127 -8.77 -13.85 6.56
N VAL A 128 -7.70 -14.50 7.03
CA VAL A 128 -6.86 -13.98 8.13
C VAL A 128 -6.27 -12.62 7.77
N LEU A 129 -5.68 -12.49 6.58
CA LEU A 129 -5.11 -11.22 6.12
C LEU A 129 -6.19 -10.19 5.78
N GLY A 130 -7.38 -10.62 5.39
CA GLY A 130 -8.53 -9.73 5.20
C GLY A 130 -9.02 -9.14 6.51
N VAL A 131 -9.16 -9.96 7.56
CA VAL A 131 -9.49 -9.49 8.91
C VAL A 131 -8.42 -8.52 9.42
N PHE A 132 -7.14 -8.87 9.26
CA PHE A 132 -6.04 -7.97 9.65
C PHE A 132 -6.07 -6.65 8.85
N ALA A 133 -6.31 -6.68 7.55
CA ALA A 133 -6.38 -5.49 6.70
C ALA A 133 -7.56 -4.57 7.02
N LEU A 134 -8.62 -5.10 7.67
CA LEU A 134 -9.77 -4.32 8.10
C LEU A 134 -9.56 -3.62 9.43
N VAL A 135 -8.57 -4.01 10.25
CA VAL A 135 -8.27 -3.42 11.57
C VAL A 135 -8.17 -1.88 11.56
N PRO A 136 -7.56 -1.22 10.54
CA PRO A 136 -7.46 0.24 10.51
C PRO A 136 -8.81 0.96 10.49
N LEU A 137 -9.86 0.33 9.95
CA LEU A 137 -11.17 0.96 9.79
C LEU A 137 -11.82 1.27 11.14
N PRO A 138 -12.10 0.27 12.00
CA PRO A 138 -12.63 0.53 13.34
C PRO A 138 -11.60 1.21 14.24
N ALA A 139 -10.30 0.93 14.10
CA ALA A 139 -9.27 1.59 14.89
C ALA A 139 -9.30 3.11 14.69
N TRP A 140 -9.43 3.58 13.44
CA TRP A 140 -9.61 5.00 13.15
C TRP A 140 -10.92 5.55 13.72
N ALA A 141 -12.03 4.82 13.55
CA ALA A 141 -13.34 5.27 14.02
C ALA A 141 -13.39 5.47 15.54
N ILE A 142 -12.67 4.64 16.31
CA ILE A 142 -12.61 4.70 17.77
C ILE A 142 -11.58 5.73 18.25
N ALA A 143 -10.39 5.79 17.63
CA ALA A 143 -9.28 6.61 18.12
C ALA A 143 -9.28 8.05 17.61
N SER A 144 -9.94 8.36 16.48
CA SER A 144 -9.88 9.70 15.87
C SER A 144 -10.35 10.82 16.81
N ALA A 145 -11.35 10.57 17.64
CA ALA A 145 -11.86 11.54 18.60
C ALA A 145 -10.87 11.90 19.73
N SER A 146 -9.91 11.01 20.05
CA SER A 146 -8.87 11.29 21.05
C SER A 146 -7.73 12.14 20.48
N ILE A 147 -7.54 12.15 19.17
CA ILE A 147 -6.61 13.07 18.48
C ILE A 147 -7.20 14.48 18.50
N SER A 148 -8.46 14.61 18.12
CA SER A 148 -9.21 15.87 18.19
C SER A 148 -10.71 15.57 18.14
N PRO A 149 -11.56 16.23 18.96
CA PRO A 149 -13.01 16.06 18.89
C PRO A 149 -13.58 16.35 17.50
N ALA A 150 -12.95 17.27 16.73
CA ALA A 150 -13.36 17.62 15.38
C ALA A 150 -13.07 16.52 14.32
N LEU A 151 -12.24 15.53 14.68
CA LEU A 151 -11.97 14.35 13.84
C LEU A 151 -12.87 13.16 14.17
N SER A 152 -13.78 13.30 15.14
CA SER A 152 -14.78 12.26 15.42
C SER A 152 -15.61 11.95 14.18
N VAL A 153 -15.81 10.67 13.89
CA VAL A 153 -16.63 10.19 12.76
C VAL A 153 -18.10 10.62 12.84
N THR A 154 -18.56 11.10 14.00
CA THR A 154 -19.89 11.69 14.17
C THR A 154 -20.01 13.13 13.67
N THR A 155 -18.88 13.77 13.35
CA THR A 155 -18.84 15.11 12.76
C THR A 155 -18.64 15.01 11.25
N ALA A 156 -19.16 15.98 10.48
CA ALA A 156 -18.99 15.99 9.03
C ALA A 156 -17.50 16.00 8.61
N ARG A 157 -16.66 16.76 9.33
CA ARG A 157 -15.22 16.81 9.09
C ARG A 157 -14.54 15.48 9.39
N GLY A 158 -14.79 14.88 10.55
CA GLY A 158 -14.20 13.58 10.89
C GLY A 158 -14.66 12.46 9.96
N ALA A 159 -15.93 12.47 9.53
CA ALA A 159 -16.43 11.54 8.52
C ALA A 159 -15.71 11.68 7.17
N TRP A 160 -15.44 12.91 6.73
CA TRP A 160 -14.65 13.19 5.53
C TRP A 160 -13.21 12.65 5.64
N VAL A 161 -12.54 12.92 6.77
CA VAL A 161 -11.17 12.43 6.98
C VAL A 161 -11.12 10.90 7.08
N ALA A 162 -12.12 10.28 7.72
CA ALA A 162 -12.24 8.83 7.78
C ALA A 162 -12.46 8.23 6.39
N ALA A 163 -13.33 8.83 5.56
CA ALA A 163 -13.53 8.40 4.18
C ALA A 163 -12.23 8.50 3.36
N LEU A 164 -11.47 9.59 3.51
CA LEU A 164 -10.18 9.77 2.85
C LEU A 164 -9.17 8.71 3.32
N PHE A 165 -9.13 8.40 4.62
CA PHE A 165 -8.28 7.35 5.17
C PHE A 165 -8.63 5.97 4.61
N TRP A 166 -9.91 5.58 4.67
CA TRP A 166 -10.38 4.27 4.21
C TRP A 166 -10.27 4.11 2.69
N ALA A 167 -10.53 5.17 1.92
CA ALA A 167 -10.29 5.16 0.48
C ALA A 167 -8.80 4.97 0.17
N SER A 168 -7.92 5.67 0.89
CA SER A 168 -6.47 5.56 0.69
C SER A 168 -5.95 4.15 1.00
N THR A 169 -6.41 3.53 2.10
CA THR A 169 -6.04 2.14 2.45
C THR A 169 -6.60 1.13 1.45
N ALA A 170 -7.83 1.31 1.00
CA ALA A 170 -8.44 0.47 -0.04
C ALA A 170 -7.70 0.58 -1.37
N THR A 171 -7.34 1.79 -1.81
CA THR A 171 -6.55 2.00 -3.04
C THR A 171 -5.18 1.33 -2.94
N LEU A 172 -4.50 1.44 -1.80
CA LEU A 172 -3.22 0.77 -1.59
C LEU A 172 -3.36 -0.76 -1.64
N ALA A 173 -4.41 -1.30 -1.02
CA ALA A 173 -4.71 -2.73 -1.08
C ALA A 173 -4.97 -3.21 -2.52
N LEU A 174 -5.73 -2.44 -3.30
CA LEU A 174 -5.95 -2.72 -4.73
C LEU A 174 -4.63 -2.68 -5.53
N GLY A 175 -3.76 -1.71 -5.26
CA GLY A 175 -2.42 -1.65 -5.85
C GLY A 175 -1.60 -2.90 -5.52
N CYS A 176 -1.60 -3.33 -4.25
CA CYS A 176 -0.92 -4.54 -3.78
C CYS A 176 -1.50 -5.83 -4.36
N ALA A 177 -2.76 -5.83 -4.81
CA ALA A 177 -3.38 -6.99 -5.46
C ALA A 177 -2.84 -7.22 -6.88
N ILE A 178 -2.34 -6.18 -7.57
CA ILE A 178 -1.89 -6.25 -8.96
C ILE A 178 -0.82 -7.34 -9.19
N PRO A 179 0.31 -7.35 -8.45
CA PRO A 179 1.37 -8.32 -8.72
C PRO A 179 0.96 -9.76 -8.41
N LEU A 180 0.04 -9.96 -7.45
CA LEU A 180 -0.50 -11.27 -7.09
C LEU A 180 -1.44 -11.81 -8.18
N ALA A 181 -2.39 -10.99 -8.63
CA ALA A 181 -3.34 -11.38 -9.68
C ALA A 181 -2.63 -11.73 -11.00
N ARG A 182 -1.52 -11.03 -11.30
CA ARG A 182 -0.73 -11.26 -12.51
C ARG A 182 0.15 -12.51 -12.44
N ALA A 183 0.54 -12.94 -11.24
CA ALA A 183 1.39 -14.10 -10.99
C ALA A 183 0.65 -15.44 -10.88
N GLY A 184 -0.61 -15.49 -11.30
CA GLY A 184 -1.49 -16.67 -11.14
C GLY A 184 -0.92 -18.00 -11.69
N PRO A 185 -1.53 -19.14 -11.32
CA PRO A 185 -0.96 -20.47 -11.52
C PRO A 185 -0.62 -20.74 -12.99
N THR A 186 0.66 -20.96 -13.27
CA THR A 186 1.14 -21.41 -14.58
C THR A 186 0.52 -22.77 -14.90
N ALA A 187 -0.35 -22.80 -15.90
CA ALA A 187 -0.74 -23.93 -16.74
C ALA A 187 -0.35 -25.35 -16.25
N SER A 188 -1.20 -25.96 -15.43
CA SER A 188 -1.32 -27.42 -15.31
C SER A 188 -2.48 -27.98 -16.14
N ARG A 189 -3.05 -27.18 -17.05
CA ARG A 189 -4.22 -27.55 -17.88
C ARG A 189 -3.86 -28.08 -19.28
N THR A 190 -2.58 -28.09 -19.65
CA THR A 190 -2.11 -28.63 -20.94
C THR A 190 -1.64 -30.08 -20.85
N ALA A 191 -1.27 -30.59 -19.68
CA ALA A 191 -0.80 -31.97 -19.53
C ALA A 191 -1.93 -33.02 -19.56
N VAL A 192 -3.18 -32.66 -19.24
CA VAL A 192 -4.30 -33.60 -19.19
C VAL A 192 -4.96 -33.82 -20.57
N ARG A 193 -4.66 -32.97 -21.57
CA ARG A 193 -5.29 -33.10 -22.91
C ARG A 193 -4.51 -34.01 -23.87
N ASP A 194 -3.27 -34.35 -23.55
CA ASP A 194 -2.41 -35.20 -24.40
C ASP A 194 -2.35 -36.67 -23.93
N GLU A 195 -3.03 -37.03 -22.82
CA GLU A 195 -3.10 -38.41 -22.29
C GLU A 195 -4.44 -39.12 -22.58
N VAL A 196 -5.15 -38.77 -23.65
CA VAL A 196 -6.23 -39.64 -24.17
C VAL A 196 -5.68 -40.38 -25.40
N PRO A 197 -5.24 -41.65 -25.26
CA PRO A 197 -4.82 -42.45 -26.39
C PRO A 197 -6.00 -42.62 -27.36
N ALA A 198 -5.76 -42.34 -28.63
CA ALA A 198 -6.71 -42.55 -29.72
C ALA A 198 -6.79 -44.04 -30.12
N ASP A 199 -6.88 -44.96 -29.15
CA ASP A 199 -6.91 -46.40 -29.42
C ASP A 199 -8.04 -47.10 -28.68
N THR A 200 -9.27 -46.84 -29.15
CA THR A 200 -10.42 -47.74 -28.98
C THR A 200 -11.27 -47.70 -30.25
N ARG A 201 -10.68 -48.08 -31.39
CA ARG A 201 -11.44 -48.46 -32.59
C ARG A 201 -10.78 -49.67 -33.24
N SER A 202 -11.16 -50.85 -32.78
CA SER A 202 -11.17 -52.09 -33.54
C SER A 202 -12.32 -52.95 -33.05
#